data_AF-A0A2N5ZRD9-F1
#
_entry.id   AF-A0A2N5ZRD9-F1
#
_cell.length_a   1.000
_cell.length_b   1.000
_cell.length_c   1.000
_cell.angle_alpha   90.00
_cell.angle_beta   90.00
_cell.angle_gamma   90.00
#
_symmetry.space_group_name_H-M   'P 1'
#
loop_
_entity.id
_entity.type
_entity.pdbx_description
1 polymer ?
#
loop_
_entity_poly.entity_id
_entity_poly.type
_entity_poly.pdbx_seq_one_letter_code
_entity_poly.pdbx_strand_id
1 'polypeptide(L)'
;MKRTVLILFTLLIRITCFGQVINSTIERDIIHSDILNDDSEISVYLPPSYSATNQNFPVLYILDGDYNFFYVSGLLELQSSISENIPEMILIGISGKGSETYRTNCKPNIDTIKGKGNADQYADFIETELVPFVNTKYRTSNYKLLAGHSAGGLFIMNTVLQKPNAFNAYIAISPSLWWEKNVMNDVAIQTFKSNPNFSSNVYVSLANEKGMGVDKFLEVVKDNNISDSVFKFKHFPDENHNSVGLPTYLWALKDIFIPWKGEKEYFEKTSELKDYHTNMLKAYGSAFNIQNSLLMYTIYVLREDAAELEKMQAEIKQLYPEAVAKFDNFWVQRLISMDKNAEAEALLQKSIKEHPDFFDSYNTLSKLKLKNKEFKIAEGLINKGIELAITQKARQWQLNELLETKEKIEAAD
;
A
#
# COMPACT_ATOMS: atom_id res chain seq x y z
N MET A 1 -46.11 -42.42 -43.41
CA MET A 1 -46.10 -41.28 -42.47
C MET A 1 -44.66 -41.05 -42.02
N LYS A 2 -44.10 -39.90 -42.41
CA LYS A 2 -42.76 -39.41 -42.05
C LYS A 2 -42.87 -38.52 -40.79
N ARG A 3 -41.72 -38.27 -40.13
CA ARG A 3 -41.47 -37.55 -38.84
C ARG A 3 -41.42 -38.57 -37.70
N THR A 4 -40.37 -38.73 -36.89
CA THR A 4 -39.43 -37.75 -36.32
C THR A 4 -38.28 -38.54 -35.66
N VAL A 5 -37.02 -38.46 -36.14
CA VAL A 5 -35.82 -38.71 -35.30
C VAL A 5 -34.65 -37.94 -35.90
N LEU A 6 -34.61 -36.64 -35.66
CA LEU A 6 -33.39 -35.84 -35.73
C LEU A 6 -33.56 -34.80 -34.61
N ILE A 7 -32.45 -34.42 -33.95
CA ILE A 7 -32.36 -33.61 -32.73
C ILE A 7 -32.23 -34.48 -31.47
N LEU A 8 -31.05 -35.07 -31.25
CA LEU A 8 -30.48 -35.28 -29.91
C LEU A 8 -28.99 -35.66 -29.97
N PHE A 9 -28.16 -34.84 -30.63
CA PHE A 9 -26.70 -35.05 -30.62
C PHE A 9 -25.88 -33.75 -30.65
N THR A 10 -26.41 -32.66 -30.08
CA THR A 10 -25.73 -31.34 -30.05
C THR A 10 -25.80 -30.65 -28.68
N LEU A 11 -25.70 -31.41 -27.57
CA LEU A 11 -25.76 -30.82 -26.22
C LEU A 11 -24.84 -31.50 -25.19
N LEU A 12 -23.64 -31.92 -25.61
CA LEU A 12 -22.59 -32.41 -24.70
C LEU A 12 -21.20 -31.86 -25.04
N ILE A 13 -21.10 -30.65 -25.58
CA ILE A 13 -19.86 -29.87 -25.40
C ILE A 13 -20.00 -29.22 -24.03
N ARG A 14 -19.47 -29.89 -23.00
CA ARG A 14 -19.13 -29.19 -21.76
C ARG A 14 -18.00 -28.25 -22.10
N ILE A 15 -18.34 -27.01 -22.45
CA ILE A 15 -17.40 -25.91 -22.41
C ILE A 15 -17.07 -25.76 -20.92
N THR A 16 -16.00 -26.39 -20.46
CA THR A 16 -15.34 -25.99 -19.24
C THR A 16 -14.81 -24.59 -19.51
N CYS A 17 -15.61 -23.59 -19.18
CA CYS A 17 -15.13 -22.23 -19.08
C CYS A 17 -14.11 -22.28 -17.93
N PHE A 18 -12.82 -22.30 -18.26
CA PHE A 18 -11.82 -21.88 -17.30
C PHE A 18 -12.15 -20.41 -17.04
N GLY A 19 -12.84 -20.13 -15.95
CA GLY A 19 -12.87 -18.78 -15.42
C GLY A 19 -11.41 -18.37 -15.28
N GLN A 20 -11.03 -17.25 -15.88
CA GLN A 20 -9.77 -16.63 -15.53
C GLN A 20 -9.76 -16.52 -14.01
N VAL A 21 -8.72 -17.06 -13.39
CA VAL A 21 -8.41 -16.75 -12.00
C VAL A 21 -8.12 -15.26 -12.02
N ILE A 22 -9.13 -14.44 -11.76
CA ILE A 22 -8.89 -13.11 -11.24
C ILE A 22 -8.24 -13.41 -9.89
N ASN A 23 -6.91 -13.36 -9.85
CA ASN A 23 -6.16 -13.35 -8.61
C ASN A 23 -6.63 -12.11 -7.86
N SER A 24 -7.76 -12.20 -7.15
CA SER A 24 -8.22 -11.12 -6.31
C SER A 24 -7.20 -11.01 -5.19
N THR A 25 -6.36 -9.98 -5.23
CA THR A 25 -5.36 -9.67 -4.19
C THR A 25 -6.01 -9.20 -2.88
N ILE A 26 -7.31 -9.44 -2.73
CA ILE A 26 -8.12 -9.02 -1.60
C ILE A 26 -8.47 -10.28 -0.82
N GLU A 27 -7.98 -10.34 0.40
CA GLU A 27 -8.31 -11.38 1.36
C GLU A 27 -9.41 -10.86 2.29
N ARG A 28 -10.27 -11.75 2.78
CA ARG A 28 -11.19 -11.48 3.89
C ARG A 28 -10.79 -12.34 5.06
N ASP A 29 -10.92 -11.77 6.25
CA ASP A 29 -10.57 -12.45 7.49
C ASP A 29 -11.50 -12.02 8.62
N ILE A 30 -11.50 -12.78 9.70
CA ILE A 30 -12.34 -12.53 10.87
C ILE A 30 -11.46 -12.61 12.12
N ILE A 31 -11.59 -11.62 13.00
CA ILE A 31 -10.97 -11.61 14.32
C ILE A 31 -12.05 -11.59 15.39
N HIS A 32 -11.97 -12.52 16.35
CA HIS A 32 -12.76 -12.43 17.56
C HIS A 32 -12.19 -11.34 18.47
N SER A 33 -13.04 -10.41 18.91
CA SER A 33 -12.66 -9.35 19.85
C SER A 33 -13.21 -9.66 21.23
N ASP A 34 -12.33 -9.79 22.22
CA ASP A 34 -12.75 -9.94 23.62
C ASP A 34 -13.28 -8.61 24.16
N ILE A 35 -12.69 -7.48 23.74
CA ILE A 35 -13.11 -6.12 24.11
C ILE A 35 -14.53 -5.80 23.64
N LEU A 36 -14.87 -6.17 22.40
CA LEU A 36 -16.21 -5.96 21.83
C LEU A 36 -17.16 -7.12 22.13
N ASN A 37 -16.64 -8.27 22.56
CA ASN A 37 -17.35 -9.53 22.71
C ASN A 37 -18.11 -9.90 21.42
N ASP A 38 -17.43 -9.78 20.27
CA ASP A 38 -18.00 -9.95 18.94
C ASP A 38 -16.90 -10.18 17.87
N ASP A 39 -17.27 -10.74 16.71
CA ASP A 39 -16.35 -11.11 15.63
C ASP A 39 -16.22 -10.01 14.57
N SER A 40 -15.09 -9.31 14.47
CA SER A 40 -14.90 -8.26 13.46
C SER A 40 -14.40 -8.82 12.12
N GLU A 41 -15.13 -8.55 11.04
CA GLU A 41 -14.67 -8.86 9.68
C GLU A 41 -13.70 -7.79 9.18
N ILE A 42 -12.64 -8.22 8.51
CA ILE A 42 -11.68 -7.34 7.84
C ILE A 42 -11.49 -7.73 6.37
N SER A 43 -11.27 -6.72 5.54
CA SER A 43 -10.74 -6.87 4.18
C SER A 43 -9.27 -6.47 4.17
N VAL A 44 -8.43 -7.25 3.47
CA VAL A 44 -6.98 -7.06 3.44
C VAL A 44 -6.52 -6.92 2.00
N TYR A 45 -5.78 -5.85 1.69
CA TYR A 45 -5.07 -5.70 0.43
C TYR A 45 -3.57 -5.82 0.70
N LEU A 46 -2.93 -6.66 -0.10
CA LEU A 46 -1.49 -6.87 -0.08
C LEU A 46 -0.86 -6.22 -1.32
N PRO A 47 0.20 -5.43 -1.14
CA PRO A 47 0.86 -4.76 -2.26
C PRO A 47 1.51 -5.77 -3.23
N PRO A 48 1.72 -5.40 -4.50
CA PRO A 48 2.29 -6.27 -5.53
C PRO A 48 3.57 -7.01 -5.13
N SER A 49 4.51 -6.37 -4.42
CA SER A 49 5.76 -7.03 -4.02
C SER A 49 5.61 -7.97 -2.82
N TYR A 50 4.45 -8.03 -2.17
CA TYR A 50 4.27 -8.76 -0.91
C TYR A 50 4.71 -10.21 -1.05
N SER A 51 4.15 -10.97 -2.00
CA SER A 51 4.48 -12.41 -2.12
C SER A 51 5.86 -12.69 -2.73
N ALA A 52 6.53 -11.68 -3.27
CA ALA A 52 7.83 -11.80 -3.92
C ALA A 52 9.00 -11.37 -3.01
N THR A 53 8.72 -10.77 -1.85
CA THR A 53 9.73 -10.20 -0.96
C THR A 53 9.45 -10.53 0.51
N ASN A 54 10.49 -10.45 1.33
CA ASN A 54 10.39 -10.58 2.78
C ASN A 54 10.29 -9.22 3.50
N GLN A 55 10.01 -8.13 2.77
CA GLN A 55 9.95 -6.81 3.39
C GLN A 55 8.73 -6.65 4.30
N ASN A 56 8.89 -5.77 5.28
CA ASN A 56 7.82 -5.32 6.17
C ASN A 56 7.20 -4.04 5.61
N PHE A 57 5.86 -3.94 5.70
CA PHE A 57 5.10 -2.86 5.06
C PHE A 57 4.43 -1.94 6.09
N PRO A 58 4.35 -0.62 5.85
CA PRO A 58 3.45 0.23 6.61
C PRO A 58 1.99 -0.23 6.43
N VAL A 59 1.14 0.07 7.41
CA VAL A 59 -0.25 -0.41 7.42
C VAL A 59 -1.22 0.75 7.54
N LEU A 60 -2.16 0.84 6.60
CA LEU A 60 -3.29 1.76 6.65
C LEU A 60 -4.53 1.01 7.13
N TYR A 61 -5.04 1.38 8.29
CA TYR A 61 -6.32 0.92 8.82
C TYR A 61 -7.42 1.92 8.43
N ILE A 62 -8.48 1.44 7.78
CA ILE A 62 -9.63 2.27 7.42
C ILE A 62 -10.90 1.75 8.08
N LEU A 63 -11.72 2.68 8.54
CA LEU A 63 -13.07 2.41 9.01
C LEU A 63 -14.07 2.26 7.86
N ASP A 64 -15.18 1.57 8.15
CA ASP A 64 -16.25 1.30 7.19
C ASP A 64 -15.70 0.67 5.90
N GLY A 65 -14.88 -0.37 6.10
CA GLY A 65 -14.16 -1.08 5.04
C GLY A 65 -15.11 -1.65 3.99
N ASP A 66 -16.32 -2.06 4.38
CA ASP A 66 -17.33 -2.55 3.45
C ASP A 66 -17.73 -1.50 2.40
N TYR A 67 -17.64 -0.22 2.75
CA TYR A 67 -17.95 0.91 1.88
C TYR A 67 -16.72 1.50 1.19
N ASN A 68 -15.60 1.62 1.91
CA ASN A 68 -14.44 2.41 1.44
C ASN A 68 -13.33 1.59 0.78
N PHE A 69 -13.28 0.27 0.98
CA PHE A 69 -12.06 -0.51 0.70
C PHE A 69 -11.60 -0.51 -0.76
N PHE A 70 -12.51 -0.69 -1.72
CA PHE A 70 -12.11 -0.85 -3.11
C PHE A 70 -11.44 0.38 -3.71
N TYR A 71 -12.00 1.58 -3.53
CA TYR A 71 -11.37 2.77 -4.10
C TYR A 71 -10.03 3.10 -3.42
N VAL A 72 -9.90 2.80 -2.12
CA VAL A 72 -8.63 2.99 -1.40
C VAL A 72 -7.59 2.00 -1.90
N SER A 73 -7.94 0.71 -2.07
CA SER A 73 -7.03 -0.30 -2.63
C SER A 73 -6.55 0.06 -4.04
N GLY A 74 -7.45 0.57 -4.90
CA GLY A 74 -7.08 1.04 -6.24
C GLY A 74 -6.19 2.28 -6.22
N LEU A 75 -6.44 3.22 -5.30
CA LEU A 75 -5.54 4.36 -5.07
C LEU A 75 -4.17 3.89 -4.61
N LEU A 76 -4.09 2.93 -3.69
CA LEU A 76 -2.81 2.39 -3.22
C LEU A 76 -2.06 1.69 -4.36
N GLU A 77 -2.69 0.78 -5.09
CA GLU A 77 -2.08 0.11 -6.26
C GLU A 77 -1.47 1.15 -7.23
N LEU A 78 -2.23 2.21 -7.56
CA LEU A 78 -1.74 3.27 -8.44
C LEU A 78 -0.61 4.08 -7.83
N GLN A 79 -0.78 4.58 -6.60
CA GLN A 79 0.14 5.53 -6.00
C GLN A 79 1.41 4.87 -5.47
N SER A 80 1.34 3.62 -5.00
CA SER A 80 2.51 2.92 -4.45
C SER A 80 3.33 2.19 -5.49
N SER A 81 2.66 1.46 -6.38
CA SER A 81 3.34 0.44 -7.20
C SER A 81 3.46 0.86 -8.66
N ILE A 82 2.52 1.63 -9.19
CA ILE A 82 2.55 2.10 -10.59
C ILE A 82 3.24 3.45 -10.69
N SER A 83 2.83 4.43 -9.87
CA SER A 83 3.33 5.81 -9.94
C SER A 83 4.48 6.09 -8.96
N GLU A 84 4.69 5.21 -7.97
CA GLU A 84 5.75 5.33 -6.95
C GLU A 84 5.78 6.71 -6.26
N ASN A 85 4.61 7.22 -5.90
CA ASN A 85 4.44 8.46 -5.13
C ASN A 85 4.46 8.24 -3.61
N ILE A 86 4.15 7.02 -3.17
CA ILE A 86 4.16 6.58 -1.77
C ILE A 86 4.79 5.17 -1.70
N PRO A 87 5.29 4.69 -0.55
CA PRO A 87 5.74 3.31 -0.43
C PRO A 87 4.58 2.34 -0.59
N GLU A 88 4.90 1.10 -0.95
CA GLU A 88 3.93 0.01 -0.89
C GLU A 88 3.49 -0.22 0.55
N MET A 89 2.20 -0.51 0.74
CA MET A 89 1.62 -0.63 2.07
C MET A 89 0.48 -1.64 2.10
N ILE A 90 0.23 -2.21 3.28
CA ILE A 90 -0.92 -3.08 3.54
C ILE A 90 -2.12 -2.20 3.88
N LEU A 91 -3.29 -2.56 3.35
CA LEU A 91 -4.55 -1.92 3.71
C LEU A 91 -5.45 -2.90 4.45
N ILE A 92 -5.91 -2.49 5.62
CA ILE A 92 -6.86 -3.22 6.45
C ILE A 92 -8.16 -2.41 6.53
N GLY A 93 -9.21 -2.89 5.87
CA GLY A 93 -10.55 -2.32 5.96
C GLY A 93 -11.37 -3.02 7.04
N ILE A 94 -11.78 -2.29 8.06
CA ILE A 94 -12.54 -2.82 9.20
C ILE A 94 -14.04 -2.69 8.89
N SER A 95 -14.77 -3.81 8.89
CA SER A 95 -16.20 -3.83 8.58
C SER A 95 -17.00 -2.91 9.51
N GLY A 96 -18.00 -2.23 8.95
CA GLY A 96 -18.91 -1.40 9.73
C GLY A 96 -20.00 -2.20 10.44
N LYS A 97 -20.25 -3.46 10.05
CA LYS A 97 -21.36 -4.31 10.54
C LYS A 97 -22.72 -3.61 10.50
N GLY A 98 -22.98 -2.89 9.42
CA GLY A 98 -24.21 -2.12 9.22
C GLY A 98 -24.18 -0.73 9.88
N SER A 99 -25.10 0.14 9.46
CA SER A 99 -25.02 1.58 9.78
C SER A 99 -25.23 1.92 11.26
N GLU A 100 -26.02 1.14 12.00
CA GLU A 100 -26.30 1.41 13.42
C GLU A 100 -25.07 1.10 14.29
N THR A 101 -24.56 -0.14 14.20
CA THR A 101 -23.34 -0.58 14.89
C THR A 101 -22.17 0.34 14.58
N TYR A 102 -21.93 0.61 13.29
CA TYR A 102 -20.86 1.52 12.86
C TYR A 102 -20.98 2.91 13.51
N ARG A 103 -22.17 3.51 13.51
CA ARG A 103 -22.40 4.84 14.11
C ARG A 103 -22.24 4.83 15.62
N THR A 104 -22.60 3.74 16.30
CA THR A 104 -22.38 3.59 17.74
C THR A 104 -20.90 3.46 18.06
N ASN A 105 -20.17 2.60 17.34
CA ASN A 105 -18.71 2.44 17.44
C ASN A 105 -17.96 3.75 17.16
N CYS A 106 -18.51 4.64 16.33
CA CYS A 106 -17.86 5.89 15.98
C CYS A 106 -18.13 7.06 16.95
N LYS A 107 -19.08 6.94 17.87
CA LYS A 107 -19.44 8.02 18.79
C LYS A 107 -18.65 7.92 20.10
N PRO A 108 -18.10 9.04 20.61
CA PRO A 108 -17.48 9.11 21.93
C PRO A 108 -18.38 8.58 23.06
N ASN A 109 -17.76 7.96 24.07
CA ASN A 109 -18.46 7.51 25.28
C ASN A 109 -18.46 8.63 26.35
N ILE A 110 -19.33 9.63 26.18
CA ILE A 110 -19.46 10.75 27.12
C ILE A 110 -20.69 10.54 28.00
N ASP A 111 -20.48 10.34 29.31
CA ASP A 111 -21.54 9.91 30.23
C ASP A 111 -22.79 10.80 30.29
N THR A 112 -22.63 12.10 30.04
CA THR A 112 -23.72 13.07 30.05
C THR A 112 -24.58 13.04 28.80
N ILE A 113 -24.24 12.23 27.79
CA ILE A 113 -24.88 12.20 26.48
C ILE A 113 -25.72 10.93 26.32
N LYS A 114 -27.02 11.09 26.07
CA LYS A 114 -27.97 9.97 25.89
C LYS A 114 -27.66 9.09 24.67
N GLY A 115 -27.08 9.66 23.63
CA GLY A 115 -26.70 8.97 22.39
C GLY A 115 -25.21 8.63 22.29
N LYS A 116 -24.50 8.56 23.42
CA LYS A 116 -23.08 8.21 23.47
C LYS A 116 -22.82 6.84 22.85
N GLY A 117 -21.63 6.67 22.30
CA GLY A 117 -21.18 5.41 21.72
C GLY A 117 -20.11 4.74 22.55
N ASN A 118 -19.31 3.90 21.89
CA ASN A 118 -18.25 3.10 22.47
C ASN A 118 -16.91 3.32 21.72
N ALA A 119 -16.68 4.52 21.17
CA ALA A 119 -15.46 4.82 20.41
C ALA A 119 -14.17 4.50 21.17
N ASP A 120 -14.13 4.68 22.50
CA ASP A 120 -12.93 4.39 23.27
C ASP A 120 -12.63 2.88 23.32
N GLN A 121 -13.67 2.07 23.56
CA GLN A 121 -13.57 0.60 23.52
C GLN A 121 -13.25 0.10 22.11
N TYR A 122 -13.81 0.73 21.08
CA TYR A 122 -13.53 0.36 19.70
C TYR A 122 -12.09 0.72 19.31
N ALA A 123 -11.56 1.85 19.79
CA ALA A 123 -10.15 2.20 19.64
C ALA A 123 -9.22 1.21 20.38
N ASP A 124 -9.60 0.76 21.59
CA ASP A 124 -8.87 -0.27 22.33
C ASP A 124 -8.84 -1.60 21.55
N PHE A 125 -9.96 -2.04 20.97
CA PHE A 125 -10.00 -3.20 20.07
C PHE A 125 -9.00 -3.06 18.92
N ILE A 126 -9.04 -1.92 18.19
CA ILE A 126 -8.16 -1.73 17.03
C ILE A 126 -6.69 -1.77 17.47
N GLU A 127 -6.34 -1.07 18.54
CA GLU A 127 -4.97 -0.95 19.02
C GLU A 127 -4.42 -2.24 19.63
N THR A 128 -5.21 -2.93 20.46
CA THR A 128 -4.71 -3.99 21.34
C THR A 128 -5.06 -5.41 20.90
N GLU A 129 -6.01 -5.57 19.99
CA GLU A 129 -6.40 -6.87 19.44
C GLU A 129 -6.13 -6.94 17.94
N LEU A 130 -6.69 -6.01 17.15
CA LEU A 130 -6.56 -6.04 15.69
C LEU A 130 -5.13 -5.79 15.21
N VAL A 131 -4.44 -4.77 15.71
CA VAL A 131 -3.06 -4.49 15.31
C VAL A 131 -2.14 -5.69 15.61
N PRO A 132 -2.14 -6.31 16.80
CA PRO A 132 -1.37 -7.53 17.06
C PRO A 132 -1.75 -8.72 16.17
N PHE A 133 -3.05 -8.91 15.88
CA PHE A 133 -3.52 -9.94 14.97
C PHE A 133 -2.93 -9.76 13.56
N VAL A 134 -3.01 -8.55 13.01
CA VAL A 134 -2.46 -8.21 11.70
C VAL A 134 -0.94 -8.38 11.69
N ASN A 135 -0.24 -7.94 12.74
CA ASN A 135 1.22 -8.08 12.86
C ASN A 135 1.67 -9.55 12.95
N THR A 136 0.82 -10.45 13.47
CA THR A 136 1.12 -11.88 13.56
C THR A 136 0.94 -12.57 12.22
N LYS A 137 -0.04 -12.13 11.43
CA LYS A 137 -0.42 -12.78 10.16
C LYS A 137 0.31 -12.20 8.95
N TYR A 138 0.66 -10.92 8.99
CA TYR A 138 1.22 -10.19 7.86
C TYR A 138 2.55 -9.53 8.21
N ARG A 139 3.40 -9.35 7.18
CA ARG A 139 4.69 -8.64 7.32
C ARG A 139 4.48 -7.14 7.46
N THR A 140 4.29 -6.68 8.68
CA THR A 140 4.06 -5.27 8.99
C THR A 140 5.31 -4.60 9.54
N SER A 141 5.46 -3.32 9.24
CA SER A 141 6.36 -2.42 9.94
C SER A 141 5.63 -1.79 11.13
N ASN A 142 6.37 -1.09 11.99
CA ASN A 142 5.77 -0.35 13.11
C ASN A 142 5.05 0.93 12.68
N TYR A 143 5.09 1.30 11.39
CA TYR A 143 4.46 2.52 10.88
C TYR A 143 3.00 2.25 10.46
N LYS A 144 2.06 2.70 11.29
CA LYS A 144 0.63 2.45 11.12
C LYS A 144 -0.19 3.73 11.13
N LEU A 145 -1.16 3.78 10.22
CA LEU A 145 -2.05 4.92 10.01
C LEU A 145 -3.49 4.49 10.26
N LEU A 146 -4.31 5.41 10.78
CA LEU A 146 -5.74 5.17 11.01
C LEU A 146 -6.58 6.24 10.33
N ALA A 147 -7.57 5.83 9.54
CA ALA A 147 -8.41 6.73 8.77
C ALA A 147 -9.90 6.42 8.88
N GLY A 148 -10.72 7.46 8.79
CA GLY A 148 -12.16 7.33 8.90
C GLY A 148 -12.90 8.50 8.24
N HIS A 149 -14.07 8.18 7.67
CA HIS A 149 -14.91 9.13 6.94
C HIS A 149 -16.21 9.40 7.68
N SER A 150 -16.63 10.67 7.74
CA SER A 150 -17.92 11.10 8.28
C SER A 150 -18.05 10.77 9.77
N ALA A 151 -18.88 9.78 10.14
CA ALA A 151 -18.92 9.24 11.50
C ALA A 151 -17.56 8.63 11.88
N GLY A 152 -16.89 7.92 10.97
CA GLY A 152 -15.53 7.45 11.17
C GLY A 152 -14.55 8.61 11.37
N GLY A 153 -14.76 9.75 10.71
CA GLY A 153 -13.94 10.94 10.96
C GLY A 153 -14.11 11.47 12.39
N LEU A 154 -15.32 11.44 12.94
CA LEU A 154 -15.56 11.75 14.37
C LEU A 154 -14.80 10.78 15.28
N PHE A 155 -14.80 9.48 14.96
CA PHE A 155 -14.03 8.48 15.68
C PHE A 155 -12.52 8.77 15.64
N ILE A 156 -11.97 9.13 14.49
CA ILE A 156 -10.55 9.49 14.36
C ILE A 156 -10.22 10.67 15.29
N MET A 157 -11.07 11.70 15.29
CA MET A 157 -10.88 12.88 16.13
C MET A 157 -10.96 12.54 17.63
N ASN A 158 -11.86 11.65 18.03
CA ASN A 158 -11.89 11.14 19.41
C ASN A 158 -10.62 10.35 19.75
N THR A 159 -10.24 9.42 18.89
CA THR A 159 -9.11 8.51 19.10
C THR A 159 -7.80 9.28 19.23
N VAL A 160 -7.54 10.26 18.37
CA VAL A 160 -6.27 11.00 18.42
C VAL A 160 -6.16 11.91 19.65
N LEU A 161 -7.29 12.43 20.16
CA LEU A 161 -7.30 13.23 21.39
C LEU A 161 -7.04 12.36 22.63
N GLN A 162 -7.54 11.12 22.66
CA GLN A 162 -7.32 10.21 23.80
C GLN A 162 -6.01 9.42 23.73
N LYS A 163 -5.60 9.00 22.52
CA LYS A 163 -4.48 8.10 22.27
C LYS A 163 -3.55 8.65 21.17
N PRO A 164 -2.95 9.85 21.33
CA PRO A 164 -2.21 10.52 20.25
C PRO A 164 -1.02 9.72 19.68
N ASN A 165 -0.51 8.74 20.43
CA ASN A 165 0.65 7.91 20.08
C ASN A 165 0.30 6.47 19.65
N ALA A 166 -0.98 6.08 19.65
CA ALA A 166 -1.37 4.73 19.24
C ALA A 166 -1.04 4.47 17.77
N PHE A 167 -1.25 5.48 16.90
CA PHE A 167 -0.92 5.44 15.47
C PHE A 167 0.07 6.55 15.11
N ASN A 168 0.85 6.35 14.04
CA ASN A 168 1.83 7.31 13.56
C ASN A 168 1.19 8.49 12.82
N ALA A 169 0.00 8.27 12.25
CA ALA A 169 -0.80 9.31 11.62
C ALA A 169 -2.31 8.98 11.68
N TYR A 170 -3.11 10.04 11.73
CA TYR A 170 -4.57 10.00 11.80
C TYR A 170 -5.17 10.80 10.65
N ILE A 171 -6.11 10.23 9.91
CA ILE A 171 -6.73 10.86 8.73
C ILE A 171 -8.25 10.94 8.95
N ALA A 172 -8.75 12.12 9.30
CA ALA A 172 -10.16 12.38 9.51
C ALA A 172 -10.77 13.05 8.27
N ILE A 173 -11.59 12.31 7.54
CA ILE A 173 -12.20 12.75 6.28
C ILE A 173 -13.60 13.29 6.59
N SER A 174 -13.87 14.56 6.29
CA SER A 174 -15.14 15.25 6.57
C SER A 174 -15.73 14.84 7.93
N PRO A 175 -15.01 15.03 9.05
CA PRO A 175 -15.42 14.48 10.34
C PRO A 175 -16.72 15.11 10.83
N SER A 176 -17.64 14.29 11.34
CA SER A 176 -18.96 14.72 11.87
C SER A 176 -18.86 15.44 13.22
N LEU A 177 -18.07 16.53 13.28
CA LEU A 177 -17.82 17.32 14.49
C LEU A 177 -19.02 18.16 14.92
N TRP A 178 -20.12 18.16 14.16
CA TRP A 178 -21.41 18.71 14.54
C TRP A 178 -22.15 17.88 15.59
N TRP A 179 -21.76 16.61 15.76
CA TRP A 179 -22.39 15.71 16.71
C TRP A 179 -22.46 16.31 18.12
N GLU A 180 -23.61 16.15 18.76
CA GLU A 180 -23.93 16.64 20.11
C GLU A 180 -23.50 18.09 20.34
N LYS A 181 -23.92 18.99 19.43
CA LYS A 181 -23.69 20.43 19.51
C LYS A 181 -22.19 20.79 19.59
N ASN A 182 -21.36 20.10 18.81
CA ASN A 182 -19.91 20.32 18.76
C ASN A 182 -19.17 19.98 20.06
N VAL A 183 -19.63 18.99 20.84
CA VAL A 183 -19.00 18.62 22.13
C VAL A 183 -17.51 18.30 22.02
N MET A 184 -17.03 17.84 20.85
CA MET A 184 -15.61 17.57 20.62
C MET A 184 -14.71 18.81 20.77
N ASN A 185 -15.26 20.02 20.65
CA ASN A 185 -14.53 21.25 20.92
C ASN A 185 -14.10 21.31 22.39
N ASP A 186 -15.00 20.99 23.33
CA ASP A 186 -14.71 21.00 24.76
C ASP A 186 -13.71 19.89 25.13
N VAL A 187 -13.87 18.71 24.52
CA VAL A 187 -12.93 17.58 24.68
C VAL A 187 -11.53 17.97 24.22
N ALA A 188 -11.40 18.62 23.05
CA ALA A 188 -10.12 19.08 22.53
C ALA A 188 -9.48 20.14 23.44
N ILE A 189 -10.25 21.13 23.89
CA ILE A 189 -9.75 22.16 24.83
C ILE A 189 -9.20 21.52 26.10
N GLN A 190 -9.93 20.58 26.70
CA GLN A 190 -9.48 19.88 27.90
C GLN A 190 -8.22 19.05 27.63
N THR A 191 -8.20 18.33 26.51
CA THR A 191 -7.06 17.51 26.08
C THR A 191 -5.80 18.37 25.94
N PHE A 192 -5.85 19.45 25.17
CA PHE A 192 -4.69 20.31 24.93
C PHE A 192 -4.20 21.01 26.21
N LYS A 193 -5.11 21.37 27.13
CA LYS A 193 -4.73 21.89 28.46
C LYS A 193 -4.02 20.84 29.32
N SER A 194 -4.49 19.59 29.28
CA SER A 194 -3.91 18.49 30.07
C SER A 194 -2.63 17.92 29.46
N ASN A 195 -2.45 18.07 28.14
CA ASN A 195 -1.30 17.60 27.38
C ASN A 195 -0.71 18.76 26.55
N PRO A 196 0.06 19.67 27.17
CA PRO A 196 0.63 20.83 26.48
C PRO A 196 1.66 20.45 25.40
N ASN A 197 2.18 19.21 25.44
CA ASN A 197 3.09 18.66 24.45
C ASN A 197 2.39 17.72 23.47
N PHE A 198 1.08 17.92 23.25
CA PHE A 198 0.32 17.13 22.28
C PHE A 198 1.02 17.14 20.91
N SER A 199 1.41 15.95 20.46
CA SER A 199 2.12 15.76 19.20
C SER A 199 1.59 14.49 18.55
N SER A 200 1.06 14.62 17.34
CA SER A 200 0.59 13.55 16.48
C SER A 200 0.54 14.07 15.05
N ASN A 201 0.48 13.20 14.03
CA ASN A 201 0.29 13.64 12.64
C ASN A 201 -1.18 13.54 12.27
N VAL A 202 -1.92 14.64 12.36
CA VAL A 202 -3.36 14.69 12.11
C VAL A 202 -3.64 15.37 10.78
N TYR A 203 -4.36 14.68 9.90
CA TYR A 203 -4.84 15.19 8.62
C TYR A 203 -6.35 15.28 8.66
N VAL A 204 -6.88 16.48 8.51
CA VAL A 204 -8.33 16.72 8.46
C VAL A 204 -8.69 17.31 7.11
N SER A 205 -9.69 16.73 6.47
CA SER A 205 -10.27 17.30 5.27
C SER A 205 -11.74 17.64 5.42
N LEU A 206 -12.21 18.52 4.54
CA LEU A 206 -13.62 18.86 4.40
C LEU A 206 -13.94 18.98 2.92
N ALA A 207 -15.05 18.40 2.46
CA ALA A 207 -15.58 18.65 1.11
C ALA A 207 -16.31 19.99 1.05
N ASN A 208 -17.00 20.32 -0.04
CA ASN A 208 -17.82 21.52 -0.15
C ASN A 208 -19.15 21.39 0.64
N GLU A 209 -19.02 21.25 1.95
CA GLU A 209 -20.11 20.95 2.87
C GLU A 209 -20.23 22.03 3.92
N LYS A 210 -21.45 22.23 4.41
CA LYS A 210 -21.72 23.16 5.51
C LYS A 210 -22.22 22.41 6.72
N GLY A 211 -21.90 22.94 7.89
CA GLY A 211 -22.43 22.42 9.15
C GLY A 211 -21.75 21.15 9.65
N MET A 212 -20.59 20.77 9.10
CA MET A 212 -19.84 19.61 9.61
C MET A 212 -19.17 19.86 10.97
N GLY A 213 -19.13 21.12 11.44
CA GLY A 213 -18.51 21.51 12.71
C GLY A 213 -16.98 21.69 12.65
N VAL A 214 -16.38 21.46 11.47
CA VAL A 214 -14.93 21.54 11.28
C VAL A 214 -14.38 22.95 11.49
N ASP A 215 -15.02 23.98 10.95
CA ASP A 215 -14.53 25.37 11.07
C ASP A 215 -14.34 25.80 12.54
N LYS A 216 -15.35 25.51 13.38
CA LYS A 216 -15.28 25.79 14.83
C LYS A 216 -14.19 24.97 15.53
N PHE A 217 -13.95 23.75 15.08
CA PHE A 217 -12.88 22.92 15.64
C PHE A 217 -11.51 23.45 15.24
N LEU A 218 -11.35 23.98 14.02
CA LEU A 218 -10.12 24.65 13.59
C LEU A 218 -9.82 25.89 14.43
N GLU A 219 -10.85 26.65 14.83
CA GLU A 219 -10.69 27.74 15.79
C GLU A 219 -10.13 27.24 17.13
N VAL A 220 -10.65 26.12 17.66
CA VAL A 220 -10.13 25.49 18.89
C VAL A 220 -8.66 25.08 18.76
N VAL A 221 -8.28 24.46 17.64
CA VAL A 221 -6.89 24.06 17.36
C VAL A 221 -5.97 25.28 17.36
N LYS A 222 -6.39 26.36 16.70
CA LYS A 222 -5.65 27.62 16.63
C LYS A 222 -5.52 28.31 17.98
N ASP A 223 -6.61 28.43 18.73
CA ASP A 223 -6.64 29.12 20.04
C ASP A 223 -5.80 28.40 21.10
N ASN A 224 -5.56 27.10 20.93
CA ASN A 224 -4.68 26.32 21.80
C ASN A 224 -3.23 26.19 21.26
N ASN A 225 -2.87 26.97 20.23
CA ASN A 225 -1.51 27.02 19.64
C ASN A 225 -0.99 25.65 19.13
N ILE A 226 -1.88 24.79 18.64
CA ILE A 226 -1.45 23.54 18.00
C ILE A 226 -0.85 23.86 16.63
N SER A 227 0.37 23.39 16.39
CA SER A 227 1.11 23.67 15.15
C SER A 227 0.45 23.02 13.93
N ASP A 228 0.51 23.69 12.77
CA ASP A 228 0.13 23.14 11.47
C ASP A 228 0.91 21.85 11.11
N SER A 229 2.10 21.63 11.70
CA SER A 229 2.84 20.38 11.53
C SER A 229 2.15 19.18 12.20
N VAL A 230 1.46 19.43 13.31
CA VAL A 230 0.68 18.46 14.10
C VAL A 230 -0.72 18.30 13.53
N PHE A 231 -1.38 19.41 13.18
CA PHE A 231 -2.75 19.42 12.69
C PHE A 231 -2.82 20.08 11.32
N LYS A 232 -2.90 19.27 10.26
CA LYS A 232 -2.99 19.73 8.88
C LYS A 232 -4.45 19.71 8.42
N PHE A 233 -4.90 20.80 7.82
CA PHE A 233 -6.25 20.91 7.28
C PHE A 233 -6.23 21.18 5.76
N LYS A 234 -7.16 20.55 5.03
CA LYS A 234 -7.39 20.85 3.61
C LYS A 234 -8.87 20.82 3.24
N HIS A 235 -9.34 21.91 2.64
CA HIS A 235 -10.68 21.98 2.05
C HIS A 235 -10.63 21.58 0.56
N PHE A 236 -11.58 20.75 0.14
CA PHE A 236 -11.75 20.30 -1.24
C PHE A 236 -13.09 20.84 -1.79
N PRO A 237 -13.11 22.07 -2.35
CA PRO A 237 -14.34 22.76 -2.74
C PRO A 237 -15.04 22.16 -3.97
N ASP A 238 -14.33 21.33 -4.74
CA ASP A 238 -14.87 20.64 -5.92
C ASP A 238 -15.43 19.26 -5.59
N GLU A 239 -15.34 18.83 -4.34
CA GLU A 239 -15.79 17.53 -3.87
C GLU A 239 -17.07 17.64 -3.05
N ASN A 240 -17.88 16.58 -3.05
CA ASN A 240 -19.00 16.41 -2.13
C ASN A 240 -18.61 15.43 -1.00
N HIS A 241 -19.51 15.25 -0.02
CA HIS A 241 -19.29 14.36 1.13
C HIS A 241 -18.75 12.99 0.72
N ASN A 242 -19.34 12.37 -0.30
CA ASN A 242 -19.05 10.99 -0.65
C ASN A 242 -17.79 10.85 -1.53
N SER A 243 -17.38 11.92 -2.22
CA SER A 243 -16.23 11.88 -3.14
C SER A 243 -14.93 12.33 -2.50
N VAL A 244 -14.98 13.09 -1.39
CA VAL A 244 -13.80 13.70 -0.74
C VAL A 244 -12.80 12.70 -0.16
N GLY A 245 -13.20 11.45 0.06
CA GLY A 245 -12.31 10.41 0.58
C GLY A 245 -11.09 10.19 -0.30
N LEU A 246 -11.28 9.97 -1.59
CA LEU A 246 -10.21 9.71 -2.55
C LEU A 246 -9.14 10.84 -2.59
N PRO A 247 -9.47 12.13 -2.81
CA PRO A 247 -8.49 13.20 -2.81
C PRO A 247 -7.88 13.46 -1.43
N THR A 248 -8.58 13.11 -0.33
CA THR A 248 -7.99 13.18 1.02
C THR A 248 -6.88 12.16 1.20
N TYR A 249 -7.11 10.88 0.87
CA TYR A 249 -6.06 9.87 0.95
C TYR A 249 -4.87 10.23 0.06
N LEU A 250 -5.12 10.71 -1.17
CA LEU A 250 -4.06 11.15 -2.07
C LEU A 250 -3.22 12.27 -1.44
N TRP A 251 -3.86 13.29 -0.87
CA TRP A 251 -3.16 14.41 -0.23
C TRP A 251 -2.39 13.96 1.02
N ALA A 252 -3.05 13.28 1.95
CA ALA A 252 -2.47 12.91 3.23
C ALA A 252 -1.31 11.93 3.04
N LEU A 253 -1.49 10.86 2.26
CA LEU A 253 -0.43 9.86 2.05
C LEU A 253 0.78 10.46 1.33
N LYS A 254 0.57 11.33 0.32
CA LYS A 254 1.70 12.00 -0.34
C LYS A 254 2.47 12.92 0.60
N ASP A 255 1.79 13.61 1.51
CA ASP A 255 2.44 14.47 2.51
C ASP A 255 3.21 13.65 3.57
N ILE A 256 2.59 12.59 4.10
CA ILE A 256 3.21 11.67 5.06
C ILE A 256 4.48 11.03 4.49
N PHE A 257 4.42 10.65 3.22
CA PHE A 257 5.50 9.94 2.54
C PHE A 257 6.45 10.84 1.73
N ILE A 258 6.47 12.16 1.99
CA ILE A 258 7.46 13.09 1.38
C ILE A 258 8.90 12.60 1.59
N PRO A 259 9.35 12.29 2.84
CA PRO A 259 10.69 11.76 3.03
C PRO A 259 10.98 10.54 2.16
N TRP A 260 10.05 9.58 2.09
CA TRP A 260 10.20 8.39 1.26
C TRP A 260 10.33 8.70 -0.22
N LYS A 261 9.48 9.61 -0.75
CA LYS A 261 9.56 10.02 -2.15
C LYS A 261 10.90 10.67 -2.46
N GLY A 262 11.43 11.44 -1.50
CA GLY A 262 12.68 12.16 -1.64
C GLY A 262 12.60 13.27 -2.68
N GLU A 263 13.68 14.05 -2.77
CA GLU A 263 13.79 15.15 -3.75
C GLU A 263 14.51 14.72 -5.04
N LYS A 264 15.22 13.58 -5.00
CA LYS A 264 16.07 13.10 -6.08
C LYS A 264 15.36 12.04 -6.91
N GLU A 265 15.61 12.07 -8.22
CA GLU A 265 15.15 11.05 -9.17
C GLU A 265 16.21 9.94 -9.40
N TYR A 266 17.46 10.17 -8.97
CA TYR A 266 18.59 9.23 -9.05
C TYR A 266 19.66 9.56 -8.01
N PHE A 267 20.55 8.61 -7.76
CA PHE A 267 21.77 8.82 -6.99
C PHE A 267 22.99 8.94 -7.91
N GLU A 268 23.84 9.93 -7.66
CA GLU A 268 25.12 10.07 -8.36
C GLU A 268 26.26 9.34 -7.65
N LYS A 269 26.08 9.00 -6.38
CA LYS A 269 27.08 8.35 -5.54
C LYS A 269 26.42 7.49 -4.48
N THR A 270 27.14 6.45 -4.06
CA THR A 270 26.68 5.52 -3.01
C THR A 270 26.39 6.22 -1.67
N SER A 271 27.06 7.34 -1.37
CA SER A 271 26.76 8.14 -0.17
C SER A 271 25.34 8.69 -0.14
N GLU A 272 24.75 9.00 -1.29
CA GLU A 272 23.42 9.57 -1.36
C GLU A 272 22.33 8.54 -1.04
N LEU A 273 22.57 7.27 -1.39
CA LEU A 273 21.72 6.15 -0.96
C LEU A 273 21.77 5.97 0.57
N LYS A 274 22.93 6.14 1.19
CA LYS A 274 23.09 6.08 2.65
C LYS A 274 22.34 7.21 3.35
N ASP A 275 22.44 8.42 2.81
CA ASP A 275 21.73 9.59 3.32
C ASP A 275 20.22 9.39 3.19
N TYR A 276 19.77 8.89 2.04
CA TYR A 276 18.36 8.51 1.83
C TYR A 276 17.87 7.49 2.86
N HIS A 277 18.61 6.40 3.07
CA HIS A 277 18.27 5.38 4.06
C HIS A 277 18.23 5.94 5.50
N THR A 278 19.21 6.77 5.86
CA THR A 278 19.27 7.42 7.17
C THR A 278 18.05 8.32 7.39
N ASN A 279 17.63 9.06 6.35
CA ASN A 279 16.42 9.87 6.39
C ASN A 279 15.16 9.02 6.58
N MET A 280 15.09 7.81 6.01
CA MET A 280 13.95 6.91 6.20
C MET A 280 13.84 6.44 7.65
N LEU A 281 14.95 5.97 8.22
CA LEU A 281 15.00 5.54 9.61
C LEU A 281 14.63 6.68 10.56
N LYS A 282 15.08 7.91 10.27
CA LYS A 282 14.73 9.09 11.06
C LYS A 282 13.25 9.45 10.95
N ALA A 283 12.67 9.37 9.76
CA ALA A 283 11.28 9.77 9.52
C ALA A 283 10.26 8.74 10.02
N TYR A 284 10.56 7.45 9.87
CA TYR A 284 9.58 6.37 10.02
C TYR A 284 9.96 5.32 11.06
N GLY A 285 11.20 5.34 11.58
CA GLY A 285 11.74 4.27 12.42
C GLY A 285 11.95 2.95 11.67
N SER A 286 11.76 2.94 10.35
CA SER A 286 11.93 1.79 9.46
C SER A 286 12.31 2.28 8.06
N ALA A 287 12.99 1.43 7.30
CA ALA A 287 13.08 1.58 5.86
C ALA A 287 11.94 0.78 5.20
N PHE A 288 11.46 1.26 4.06
CA PHE A 288 10.46 0.60 3.22
C PHE A 288 11.10 0.19 1.88
N ASN A 289 10.29 -0.25 0.92
CA ASN A 289 10.77 -0.49 -0.45
C ASN A 289 11.40 0.77 -1.03
N ILE A 290 12.44 0.62 -1.86
CA ILE A 290 12.99 1.73 -2.65
C ILE A 290 12.27 1.81 -4.00
N GLN A 291 12.15 3.02 -4.58
CA GLN A 291 11.50 3.19 -5.88
C GLN A 291 12.28 2.51 -7.00
N ASN A 292 11.59 1.76 -7.85
CA ASN A 292 12.17 1.17 -9.05
C ASN A 292 12.68 2.24 -10.01
N SER A 293 11.94 3.35 -10.15
CA SER A 293 12.38 4.51 -10.94
C SER A 293 13.72 5.07 -10.44
N LEU A 294 13.88 5.23 -9.12
CA LEU A 294 15.13 5.72 -8.51
C LEU A 294 16.30 4.78 -8.81
N LEU A 295 16.11 3.46 -8.70
CA LEU A 295 17.12 2.45 -9.06
C LEU A 295 17.48 2.53 -10.55
N MET A 296 16.47 2.56 -11.43
CA MET A 296 16.65 2.57 -12.88
C MET A 296 17.39 3.82 -13.35
N TYR A 297 17.04 5.00 -12.86
CA TYR A 297 17.71 6.25 -13.24
C TYR A 297 19.12 6.37 -12.64
N THR A 298 19.34 5.84 -11.44
CA THR A 298 20.69 5.70 -10.86
C THR A 298 21.60 4.90 -11.78
N ILE A 299 21.13 3.75 -12.28
CA ILE A 299 21.86 2.93 -13.25
C ILE A 299 22.13 3.70 -14.53
N TYR A 300 21.15 4.45 -15.02
CA TYR A 300 21.31 5.24 -16.24
C TYR A 300 22.40 6.30 -16.10
N VAL A 301 22.42 7.03 -14.98
CA VAL A 301 23.39 8.11 -14.73
C VAL A 301 24.80 7.55 -14.54
N LEU A 302 24.93 6.43 -13.82
CA LEU A 302 26.22 5.79 -13.52
C LEU A 302 26.71 4.82 -14.61
N ARG A 303 26.05 4.73 -15.77
CA ARG A 303 26.34 3.73 -16.81
C ARG A 303 27.80 3.73 -17.33
N GLU A 304 28.50 4.85 -17.22
CA GLU A 304 29.91 4.98 -17.62
C GLU A 304 30.89 4.82 -16.44
N ASP A 305 30.38 4.66 -15.21
CA ASP A 305 31.16 4.47 -13.98
C ASP A 305 30.84 3.10 -13.36
N ALA A 306 31.39 2.05 -13.96
CA ALA A 306 31.19 0.67 -13.50
C ALA A 306 31.63 0.46 -12.04
N ALA A 307 32.68 1.16 -11.59
CA ALA A 307 33.18 1.04 -10.23
C ALA A 307 32.18 1.60 -9.20
N GLU A 308 31.51 2.71 -9.52
CA GLU A 308 30.47 3.25 -8.65
C GLU A 308 29.18 2.42 -8.72
N LEU A 309 28.83 1.84 -9.87
CA LEU A 309 27.71 0.89 -9.97
C LEU A 309 27.90 -0.36 -9.11
N GLU A 310 29.11 -0.92 -9.06
CA GLU A 310 29.42 -2.06 -8.19
C GLU A 310 29.30 -1.70 -6.71
N LYS A 311 29.76 -0.51 -6.30
CA LYS A 311 29.55 -0.02 -4.93
C LYS A 311 28.08 0.20 -4.62
N MET A 312 27.33 0.78 -5.55
CA MET A 312 25.89 1.00 -5.41
C MET A 312 25.16 -0.34 -5.24
N GLN A 313 25.47 -1.35 -6.06
CA GLN A 313 24.90 -2.70 -5.92
C GLN A 313 25.20 -3.30 -4.55
N ALA A 314 26.46 -3.23 -4.09
CA ALA A 314 26.85 -3.76 -2.80
C ALA A 314 26.11 -3.08 -1.64
N GLU A 315 25.92 -1.77 -1.74
CA GLU A 315 25.20 -0.99 -0.73
C GLU A 315 23.69 -1.26 -0.77
N ILE A 316 23.08 -1.38 -1.95
CA ILE A 316 21.68 -1.80 -2.09
C ILE A 316 21.48 -3.19 -1.47
N LYS A 317 22.39 -4.13 -1.73
CA LYS A 317 22.32 -5.47 -1.13
C LYS A 317 22.33 -5.43 0.40
N GLN A 318 23.05 -4.47 0.99
CA GLN A 318 23.12 -4.28 2.44
C GLN A 318 21.88 -3.59 3.01
N LEU A 319 21.43 -2.50 2.39
CA LEU A 319 20.38 -1.62 2.93
C LEU A 319 18.96 -2.00 2.47
N TYR A 320 18.84 -2.56 1.27
CA TYR A 320 17.60 -2.91 0.57
C TYR A 320 17.76 -4.27 -0.13
N PRO A 321 18.00 -5.37 0.60
CA PRO A 321 18.30 -6.69 0.02
C PRO A 321 17.23 -7.19 -0.96
N GLU A 322 15.96 -6.86 -0.71
CA GLU A 322 14.83 -7.24 -1.58
C GLU A 322 14.84 -6.51 -2.94
N ALA A 323 15.61 -5.43 -3.07
CA ALA A 323 15.68 -4.61 -4.28
C ALA A 323 16.87 -4.95 -5.18
N VAL A 324 17.86 -5.72 -4.69
CA VAL A 324 19.12 -5.96 -5.43
C VAL A 324 18.88 -6.75 -6.72
N ALA A 325 18.02 -7.76 -6.71
CA ALA A 325 17.70 -8.53 -7.92
C ALA A 325 17.04 -7.65 -9.01
N LYS A 326 16.20 -6.70 -8.59
CA LYS A 326 15.59 -5.72 -9.48
C LYS A 326 16.64 -4.74 -10.03
N PHE A 327 17.52 -4.24 -9.18
CA PHE A 327 18.65 -3.39 -9.58
C PHE A 327 19.53 -4.09 -10.61
N ASP A 328 19.92 -5.35 -10.36
CA ASP A 328 20.71 -6.17 -11.27
C ASP A 328 20.00 -6.32 -12.61
N ASN A 329 18.69 -6.59 -12.61
CA ASN A 329 17.92 -6.76 -13.83
C ASN A 329 17.86 -5.46 -14.66
N PHE A 330 17.71 -4.29 -14.02
CA PHE A 330 17.82 -3.00 -14.71
C PHE A 330 19.23 -2.76 -15.27
N TRP A 331 20.27 -3.16 -14.55
CA TRP A 331 21.64 -3.04 -15.01
C TRP A 331 21.90 -3.95 -16.22
N VAL A 332 21.43 -5.19 -16.17
CA VAL A 332 21.47 -6.13 -17.30
C VAL A 332 20.78 -5.55 -18.54
N GLN A 333 19.59 -4.97 -18.40
CA GLN A 333 18.90 -4.30 -19.52
C GLN A 333 19.73 -3.15 -20.10
N ARG A 334 20.42 -2.39 -19.25
CA ARG A 334 21.35 -1.33 -19.70
C ARG A 334 22.54 -1.91 -20.45
N LEU A 335 23.18 -2.97 -19.95
CA LEU A 335 24.29 -3.65 -20.62
C LEU A 335 23.87 -4.19 -22.00
N ILE A 336 22.68 -4.80 -22.10
CA ILE A 336 22.12 -5.26 -23.39
C ILE A 336 21.94 -4.08 -24.36
N SER A 337 21.45 -2.93 -23.88
CA SER A 337 21.30 -1.72 -24.73
C SER A 337 22.63 -1.14 -25.24
N MET A 338 23.73 -1.48 -24.56
CA MET A 338 25.10 -1.11 -24.93
C MET A 338 25.83 -2.22 -25.71
N ASP A 339 25.11 -3.27 -26.13
CA ASP A 339 25.61 -4.48 -26.79
C ASP A 339 26.64 -5.28 -25.97
N LYS A 340 26.68 -5.09 -24.65
CA LYS A 340 27.53 -5.83 -23.71
C LYS A 340 26.88 -7.14 -23.27
N ASN A 341 26.49 -7.97 -24.23
CA ASN A 341 25.66 -9.16 -23.98
C ASN A 341 26.34 -10.20 -23.06
N ALA A 342 27.66 -10.37 -23.15
CA ALA A 342 28.40 -11.31 -22.29
C ALA A 342 28.46 -10.86 -20.82
N GLU A 343 28.68 -9.56 -20.57
CA GLU A 343 28.64 -8.98 -19.22
C GLU A 343 27.21 -9.08 -18.65
N ALA A 344 26.20 -8.79 -19.47
CA ALA A 344 24.79 -8.89 -19.12
C ALA A 344 24.42 -10.32 -18.70
N GLU A 345 24.83 -11.32 -19.49
CA GLU A 345 24.57 -12.73 -19.17
C GLU A 345 25.25 -13.15 -17.86
N ALA A 346 26.51 -12.77 -17.66
CA ALA A 346 27.27 -13.11 -16.46
C ALA A 346 26.64 -12.51 -15.19
N LEU A 347 26.25 -11.23 -15.23
CA LEU A 347 25.56 -10.57 -14.13
C LEU A 347 24.22 -11.24 -13.83
N LEU A 348 23.44 -11.56 -14.87
CA LEU A 348 22.12 -12.17 -14.71
C LEU A 348 22.20 -13.58 -14.13
N GLN A 349 23.16 -14.40 -14.58
CA GLN A 349 23.39 -15.74 -14.02
C GLN A 349 23.81 -15.67 -12.54
N LYS A 350 24.66 -14.71 -12.18
CA LYS A 350 25.02 -14.44 -10.78
C LYS A 350 23.78 -14.05 -9.97
N SER A 351 22.97 -13.13 -10.49
CA SER A 351 21.76 -12.66 -9.81
C SER A 351 20.75 -13.79 -9.60
N ILE A 352 20.49 -14.65 -10.60
CA ILE A 352 19.62 -15.84 -10.46
C ILE A 352 20.15 -16.81 -9.40
N LYS A 353 21.46 -17.00 -9.31
CA LYS A 353 22.05 -17.88 -8.29
C LYS A 353 21.83 -17.33 -6.88
N GLU A 354 21.87 -16.02 -6.71
CA GLU A 354 21.69 -15.35 -5.40
C GLU A 354 20.21 -15.13 -5.06
N HIS A 355 19.35 -14.95 -6.08
CA HIS A 355 17.93 -14.62 -5.97
C HIS A 355 17.10 -15.53 -6.91
N PRO A 356 17.06 -16.84 -6.65
CA PRO A 356 16.46 -17.82 -7.55
C PRO A 356 14.93 -17.67 -7.72
N ASP A 357 14.30 -16.89 -6.85
CA ASP A 357 12.86 -16.65 -6.88
C ASP A 357 12.49 -15.41 -7.71
N PHE A 358 13.44 -14.59 -8.16
CA PHE A 358 13.10 -13.36 -8.89
C PHE A 358 12.77 -13.64 -10.37
N PHE A 359 11.48 -13.74 -10.69
CA PHE A 359 10.99 -14.20 -12.01
C PHE A 359 11.44 -13.32 -13.19
N ASP A 360 11.63 -12.02 -12.99
CA ASP A 360 12.07 -11.11 -14.06
C ASP A 360 13.46 -11.48 -14.59
N SER A 361 14.34 -12.00 -13.74
CA SER A 361 15.66 -12.44 -14.19
C SER A 361 15.58 -13.60 -15.17
N TYR A 362 14.65 -14.54 -14.96
CA TYR A 362 14.41 -15.64 -15.88
C TYR A 362 13.82 -15.14 -17.20
N ASN A 363 12.89 -14.19 -17.15
CA ASN A 363 12.33 -13.57 -18.35
C ASN A 363 13.43 -12.86 -19.17
N THR A 364 14.27 -12.06 -18.52
CA THR A 364 15.39 -11.36 -19.16
C THR A 364 16.41 -12.33 -19.76
N LEU A 365 16.76 -13.41 -19.05
CA LEU A 365 17.73 -14.40 -19.54
C LEU A 365 17.14 -15.19 -20.72
N SER A 366 15.86 -15.52 -20.64
CA SER A 366 15.14 -16.19 -21.73
C SER A 366 15.15 -15.35 -23.01
N LYS A 367 14.88 -14.03 -22.92
CA LYS A 367 14.98 -13.11 -24.06
C LYS A 367 16.39 -13.07 -24.65
N LEU A 368 17.43 -13.08 -23.81
CA LEU A 368 18.82 -13.10 -24.28
C LEU A 368 19.17 -14.43 -24.98
N LYS A 369 18.72 -15.56 -24.43
CA LYS A 369 18.92 -16.89 -25.02
C LYS A 369 18.17 -17.06 -26.33
N LEU A 370 16.96 -16.51 -26.44
CA LEU A 370 16.23 -16.43 -27.70
C LEU A 370 17.03 -15.65 -28.77
N LYS A 371 17.59 -14.48 -28.42
CA LYS A 371 18.43 -13.68 -29.33
C LYS A 371 19.64 -14.48 -29.83
N ASN A 372 20.21 -15.33 -29.00
CA ASN A 372 21.35 -16.19 -29.33
C ASN A 372 20.96 -17.51 -30.04
N LYS A 373 19.66 -17.73 -30.33
CA LYS A 373 19.14 -18.97 -30.92
C LYS A 373 19.32 -20.22 -30.03
N GLU A 374 19.39 -20.01 -28.72
CA GLU A 374 19.48 -21.08 -27.71
C GLU A 374 18.07 -21.48 -27.25
N PHE A 375 17.21 -21.92 -28.18
CA PHE A 375 15.75 -22.05 -27.98
C PHE A 375 15.36 -22.93 -26.78
N LYS A 376 15.93 -24.13 -26.66
CA LYS A 376 15.64 -25.04 -25.53
C LYS A 376 15.96 -24.43 -24.16
N ILE A 377 17.02 -23.62 -24.10
CA ILE A 377 17.42 -22.95 -22.85
C ILE A 377 16.44 -21.81 -22.55
N ALA A 378 16.09 -21.01 -23.58
CA ALA A 378 15.10 -19.94 -23.45
C ALA A 378 13.74 -20.46 -22.96
N GLU A 379 13.28 -21.58 -23.52
CA GLU A 379 12.01 -22.24 -23.15
C GLU A 379 12.02 -22.69 -21.68
N GLY A 380 13.09 -23.37 -21.23
CA GLY A 380 13.21 -23.79 -19.83
C GLY A 380 13.17 -22.61 -18.86
N LEU A 381 13.86 -21.52 -19.19
CA LEU A 381 13.91 -20.30 -18.38
C LEU A 381 12.55 -19.61 -18.30
N ILE A 382 11.85 -19.42 -19.43
CA ILE A 382 10.57 -18.70 -19.41
C ILE A 382 9.50 -19.50 -18.67
N ASN A 383 9.49 -20.83 -18.80
CA ASN A 383 8.58 -21.69 -18.05
C ASN A 383 8.82 -21.56 -16.53
N LYS A 384 10.09 -21.49 -16.09
CA LYS A 384 10.41 -21.24 -14.68
C LYS A 384 9.96 -19.85 -14.23
N GLY A 385 10.17 -18.82 -15.04
CA GLY A 385 9.70 -17.46 -14.76
C GLY A 385 8.18 -17.40 -14.58
N ILE A 386 7.42 -18.06 -15.45
CA ILE A 386 5.95 -18.13 -15.38
C ILE A 386 5.50 -18.84 -14.09
N GLU A 387 6.12 -19.97 -13.76
CA GLU A 387 5.85 -20.73 -12.52
C GLU A 387 6.05 -19.86 -11.27
N LEU A 388 7.17 -19.14 -11.21
CA LEU A 388 7.50 -18.22 -10.12
C LEU A 388 6.50 -17.06 -10.05
N ALA A 389 6.19 -16.41 -11.19
CA ALA A 389 5.24 -15.31 -11.25
C ALA A 389 3.83 -15.72 -10.75
N ILE A 390 3.37 -16.92 -11.11
CA ILE A 390 2.11 -17.49 -10.61
C ILE A 390 2.18 -17.72 -9.10
N THR A 391 3.25 -18.36 -8.62
CA THR A 391 3.46 -18.67 -7.20
C THR A 391 3.50 -17.39 -6.35
N GLN A 392 4.10 -16.33 -6.89
CA GLN A 392 4.22 -15.02 -6.24
C GLN A 392 3.01 -14.11 -6.49
N LYS A 393 1.91 -14.63 -7.04
CA LYS A 393 0.69 -13.86 -7.28
C LYS A 393 0.97 -12.56 -8.05
N ALA A 394 1.88 -12.60 -9.02
CA ALA A 394 2.22 -11.45 -9.86
C ALA A 394 0.97 -10.88 -10.52
N ARG A 395 0.96 -9.56 -10.74
CA ARG A 395 -0.17 -8.90 -11.39
C ARG A 395 -0.31 -9.41 -12.83
N GLN A 396 -1.55 -9.45 -13.33
CA GLN A 396 -1.84 -10.04 -14.63
C GLN A 396 -1.02 -9.43 -15.77
N TRP A 397 -0.75 -8.12 -15.74
CA TRP A 397 0.07 -7.48 -16.76
C TRP A 397 1.52 -7.98 -16.75
N GLN A 398 2.10 -8.27 -15.56
CA GLN A 398 3.44 -8.85 -15.44
C GLN A 398 3.44 -10.26 -16.02
N LEU A 399 2.42 -11.08 -15.69
CA LEU A 399 2.27 -12.41 -16.26
C LEU A 399 2.17 -12.36 -17.80
N ASN A 400 1.47 -11.38 -18.35
CA ASN A 400 1.35 -11.20 -19.80
C ASN A 400 2.71 -10.90 -20.46
N GLU A 401 3.61 -10.16 -19.82
CA GLU A 401 4.97 -9.93 -20.36
C GLU A 401 5.81 -11.22 -20.46
N LEU A 402 5.60 -12.16 -19.53
CA LEU A 402 6.23 -13.47 -19.59
C LEU A 402 5.59 -14.35 -20.68
N LEU A 403 4.26 -14.32 -20.79
CA LEU A 403 3.53 -15.06 -21.83
C LEU A 403 3.90 -14.58 -23.24
N GLU A 404 4.04 -13.27 -23.46
CA GLU A 404 4.51 -12.71 -24.73
C GLU A 404 5.91 -13.25 -25.09
N THR A 405 6.79 -13.39 -24.10
CA THR A 405 8.14 -13.94 -24.32
C THR A 405 8.08 -15.42 -24.68
N LYS A 406 7.19 -16.17 -24.04
CA LYS A 406 6.94 -17.59 -24.36
C LYS A 406 6.44 -17.75 -25.79
N GLU A 407 5.44 -16.97 -26.20
CA GLU A 407 4.90 -17.00 -27.57
C GLU A 407 5.98 -16.72 -28.63
N LYS A 408 6.90 -15.78 -28.35
CA LYS A 408 8.03 -15.50 -29.26
C LYS A 408 9.02 -16.65 -29.39
N ILE A 409 9.21 -17.45 -28.34
CA ILE A 409 10.09 -18.63 -28.37
C ILE A 409 9.42 -19.74 -29.18
N GLU A 410 8.14 -20.00 -28.93
CA GLU A 410 7.35 -21.01 -29.65
C GLU A 410 7.21 -20.70 -31.14
N ALA A 411 7.23 -19.42 -31.54
CA ALA A 411 7.21 -19.01 -32.94
C ALA A 411 8.59 -19.09 -33.65
N ALA A 412 9.67 -19.26 -32.90
CA ALA A 412 11.04 -19.25 -33.41
C ALA A 412 11.70 -20.65 -33.49
N ASP A 413 11.15 -21.62 -32.77
CA ASP A 413 11.46 -23.06 -32.87
C ASP A 413 10.63 -23.72 -34.00
#